data_AF-A0A7J3C6D3-F1
#
_entry.id   AF-A0A7J3C6D3-F1
#
_cell.length_a   1.000
_cell.length_b   1.000
_cell.length_c   1.000
_cell.angle_alpha   90.00
_cell.angle_beta   90.00
_cell.angle_gamma   90.00
#
_symmetry.space_group_name_H-M   'P 1'
#
loop_
_entity.id
_entity.type
_entity.pdbx_description
1 polymer ?
#
loop_
_entity_poly.entity_id
_entity_poly.type
_entity_poly.pdbx_seq_one_letter_code
_entity_poly.pdbx_strand_id
1 'polypeptide(L)'
;MKDDKLFRDLNPLDEISRENQVITIGIDRRRYGKFVTIVSGFDTKAEDIKELAKTLKKKTATGGTVKGESIELQGDQRDRVKKVLEEMGFKVEVPK
;
A
#
# COMPACT_ATOMS: atom_id res chain seq x y z
N MET A 1 -5.74 16.63 18.06
CA MET A 1 -5.27 15.35 17.44
C MET A 1 -5.83 15.14 16.03
N LYS A 2 -6.16 16.19 15.27
CA LYS A 2 -6.47 16.08 13.83
C LYS A 2 -5.47 16.86 12.96
N ASP A 3 -4.50 17.49 13.61
CA ASP A 3 -3.68 18.55 13.02
C ASP A 3 -2.34 18.02 12.49
N ASP A 4 -1.97 16.79 12.84
CA ASP A 4 -0.71 16.12 12.46
C ASP A 4 -0.73 15.56 11.02
N LYS A 5 -1.91 15.45 10.40
CA LYS A 5 -2.05 14.96 9.02
C LYS A 5 -1.61 15.97 7.97
N LEU A 6 -1.80 17.27 8.23
CA LEU A 6 -1.45 18.33 7.28
C LEU A 6 0.07 18.51 7.16
N PHE A 7 0.81 18.17 8.22
CA PHE A 7 2.28 18.31 8.26
C PHE A 7 3.02 17.17 7.54
N ARG A 8 2.45 15.95 7.47
CA ARG A 8 3.08 14.83 6.73
C ARG A 8 3.09 15.04 5.22
N ASP A 9 2.03 15.62 4.66
CA ASP A 9 1.93 15.86 3.21
C ASP A 9 2.88 16.99 2.73
N LEU A 10 3.49 17.73 3.66
CA LEU A 10 4.46 18.81 3.39
C LEU A 10 5.86 18.51 3.92
N ASN A 11 6.12 17.29 4.41
CA ASN A 11 7.40 16.91 4.98
C ASN A 11 8.33 16.34 3.89
N PRO A 12 9.39 17.05 3.48
CA PRO A 12 10.30 16.57 2.44
C PRO A 12 10.99 15.25 2.79
N LEU A 13 11.14 14.95 4.10
CA LEU A 13 11.74 13.70 4.56
C LEU A 13 10.85 12.48 4.28
N ASP A 14 9.53 12.65 4.34
CA ASP A 14 8.58 11.57 4.07
C ASP A 14 8.55 11.26 2.57
N GLU A 15 8.61 12.29 1.72
CA GLU A 15 8.66 12.14 0.26
C GLU A 15 9.95 11.41 -0.18
N ILE A 16 11.12 11.85 0.31
CA ILE A 16 12.41 11.19 0.06
C ILE A 16 12.40 9.74 0.57
N SER A 17 11.76 9.48 1.72
CA SER A 17 11.63 8.13 2.26
C SER A 17 10.83 7.22 1.33
N ARG A 18 9.72 7.70 0.75
CA ARG A 18 8.87 6.92 -0.15
C ARG A 18 9.52 6.65 -1.51
N GLU A 19 10.25 7.61 -2.05
CA GLU A 19 10.96 7.46 -3.34
C GLU A 19 12.02 6.35 -3.30
N ASN A 20 12.67 6.17 -2.13
CA ASN A 20 13.71 5.16 -1.95
C ASN A 20 13.15 3.76 -1.66
N GLN A 21 11.86 3.63 -1.36
CA GLN A 21 11.22 2.35 -1.07
C GLN A 21 10.65 1.71 -2.35
N VAL A 22 10.99 0.44 -2.58
CA VAL A 22 10.42 -0.37 -3.66
C VAL A 22 9.29 -1.23 -3.11
N ILE A 23 8.06 -0.90 -3.45
CA ILE A 23 6.86 -1.63 -3.04
C ILE A 23 6.55 -2.71 -4.07
N THR A 24 6.45 -3.95 -3.63
CA THR A 24 6.11 -5.09 -4.49
C THR A 24 4.63 -5.43 -4.36
N ILE A 25 3.97 -5.63 -5.50
CA ILE A 25 2.58 -6.08 -5.57
C ILE A 25 2.52 -7.48 -6.17
N GLY A 26 2.06 -8.45 -5.38
CA GLY A 26 1.85 -9.83 -5.78
C GLY A 26 0.37 -10.24 -5.74
N ILE A 27 0.09 -11.46 -6.20
CA ILE A 27 -1.22 -12.09 -6.11
C ILE A 27 -1.09 -13.49 -5.49
N ASP A 28 -1.99 -13.83 -4.58
CA ASP A 28 -2.09 -15.17 -4.00
C ASP A 28 -3.49 -15.74 -4.24
N ARG A 29 -3.57 -17.05 -4.49
CA ARG A 29 -4.82 -17.77 -4.73
C ARG A 29 -5.34 -18.32 -3.41
N ARG A 30 -6.52 -17.85 -3.01
CA ARG A 30 -7.29 -18.34 -1.86
C ARG A 30 -8.28 -19.43 -2.27
N ARG A 31 -9.01 -19.94 -1.27
CA ARG A 31 -10.06 -20.96 -1.44
C ARG A 31 -11.11 -20.51 -2.45
N TYR A 32 -11.72 -21.49 -3.12
CA TYR A 32 -12.79 -21.27 -4.10
C TYR A 32 -12.39 -20.41 -5.31
N GLY A 33 -11.11 -20.48 -5.71
CA GLY A 33 -10.61 -19.73 -6.86
C GLY A 33 -10.55 -18.21 -6.66
N LYS A 34 -10.75 -17.72 -5.44
CA LYS A 34 -10.64 -16.29 -5.12
C LYS A 34 -9.17 -15.91 -5.07
N PHE A 35 -8.87 -14.66 -5.40
CA PHE A 35 -7.52 -14.10 -5.29
C PHE A 35 -7.46 -13.05 -4.18
N VAL A 36 -6.25 -12.82 -3.68
CA VAL A 36 -5.90 -11.64 -2.90
C VAL A 36 -4.68 -10.97 -3.50
N THR A 37 -4.70 -9.64 -3.52
CA THR A 37 -3.54 -8.82 -3.86
C THR A 37 -2.72 -8.61 -2.58
N ILE A 38 -1.42 -8.85 -2.65
CA ILE A 38 -0.48 -8.67 -1.54
C ILE A 38 0.42 -7.49 -1.87
N VAL A 39 0.50 -6.52 -0.97
CA VAL A 39 1.34 -5.32 -1.09
C VAL A 39 2.36 -5.34 0.03
N SER A 40 3.64 -5.24 -0.29
CA SER A 40 4.74 -5.43 0.67
C SER A 40 5.98 -4.60 0.30
N GLY A 41 6.96 -4.52 1.20
CA GLY A 41 8.18 -3.72 1.00
C GLY A 41 8.13 -2.35 1.69
N PHE A 42 7.16 -2.12 2.57
CA PHE A 42 7.07 -0.89 3.36
C PHE A 42 8.11 -0.89 4.49
N ASP A 43 8.80 0.23 4.68
CA ASP A 43 9.51 0.49 5.93
C ASP A 43 8.51 0.89 7.02
N THR A 44 8.20 -0.04 7.92
CA THR A 44 7.22 0.16 9.00
C THR A 44 7.64 1.20 10.04
N LYS A 45 8.89 1.66 10.04
CA LYS A 45 9.35 2.77 10.88
C LYS A 45 9.05 4.13 10.26
N ALA A 46 9.06 4.19 8.93
CA ALA A 46 8.77 5.40 8.18
C ALA A 46 7.27 5.54 7.87
N GLU A 47 6.57 4.42 7.66
CA GLU A 47 5.21 4.41 7.16
C GLU A 47 4.19 3.84 8.15
N ASP A 48 3.04 4.49 8.27
CA ASP A 48 1.89 3.93 8.99
C ASP A 48 1.12 2.96 8.07
N ILE A 49 1.54 1.69 8.11
CA ILE A 49 0.93 0.62 7.30
C ILE A 49 -0.58 0.46 7.53
N LYS A 50 -1.11 0.81 8.70
CA LYS A 50 -2.55 0.74 8.99
C LYS A 50 -3.31 1.85 8.28
N GLU A 51 -2.72 3.05 8.22
CA GLU A 51 -3.25 4.15 7.42
C GLU A 51 -3.21 3.81 5.92
N LEU A 52 -2.05 3.35 5.42
CA LEU A 52 -1.90 2.91 4.03
C LEU A 52 -2.95 1.86 3.67
N ALA A 53 -3.16 0.85 4.52
CA ALA A 53 -4.19 -0.16 4.30
C ALA A 53 -5.60 0.44 4.24
N LYS A 54 -5.92 1.45 5.07
CA LYS A 54 -7.21 2.14 5.04
C LYS A 54 -7.37 2.92 3.74
N THR A 55 -6.33 3.63 3.30
CA THR A 55 -6.31 4.40 2.06
C THR A 55 -6.46 3.51 0.84
N LEU A 56 -5.69 2.42 0.76
CA LEU A 56 -5.79 1.44 -0.33
C LEU A 56 -7.19 0.81 -0.39
N LYS A 57 -7.73 0.31 0.73
CA LYS A 57 -9.10 -0.26 0.77
C LYS A 57 -10.16 0.71 0.28
N LYS A 58 -10.06 1.99 0.66
CA LYS A 58 -10.98 3.04 0.21
C LYS A 58 -10.87 3.28 -1.29
N LYS A 59 -9.65 3.30 -1.84
CA LYS A 59 -9.39 3.56 -3.26
C LYS A 59 -9.73 2.37 -4.17
N THR A 60 -9.57 1.14 -3.68
CA THR A 60 -9.92 -0.08 -4.42
C THR A 60 -11.37 -0.53 -4.21
N ALA A 61 -12.06 0.01 -3.20
CA ALA A 61 -13.39 -0.40 -2.74
C ALA A 61 -13.46 -1.89 -2.33
N THR A 62 -12.41 -2.39 -1.69
CA THR A 62 -12.30 -3.80 -1.28
C THR A 62 -12.09 -3.96 0.22
N GLY A 63 -12.46 -5.14 0.73
CA GLY A 63 -11.97 -5.60 2.02
C GLY A 63 -10.46 -5.86 2.00
N GLY A 64 -9.86 -5.94 3.18
CA GLY A 64 -8.43 -6.22 3.32
C GLY A 64 -7.94 -6.09 4.76
N THR A 65 -6.74 -6.62 5.00
CA THR A 65 -6.11 -6.65 6.32
C THR A 65 -4.62 -6.37 6.23
N VAL A 66 -4.03 -5.90 7.32
CA VAL A 66 -2.57 -5.88 7.48
C VAL A 66 -2.15 -7.24 8.04
N LYS A 67 -1.06 -7.82 7.52
CA LYS A 67 -0.39 -9.00 8.05
C LYS A 67 1.11 -8.77 8.10
N GLY A 68 1.65 -8.62 9.31
CA GLY A 68 3.05 -8.23 9.50
C GLY A 68 3.33 -6.92 8.78
N GLU A 69 4.23 -6.97 7.81
CA GLU A 69 4.67 -5.83 7.01
C GLU A 69 4.01 -5.78 5.62
N SER A 70 2.89 -6.48 5.45
CA SER A 70 2.14 -6.54 4.20
C SER A 70 0.67 -6.16 4.37
N ILE A 71 0.07 -5.70 3.28
CA ILE A 71 -1.36 -5.41 3.16
C ILE A 71 -1.96 -6.41 2.18
N GLU A 72 -2.96 -7.16 2.61
CA GLU A 72 -3.74 -8.04 1.74
C GLU A 72 -5.07 -7.38 1.38
N LEU A 73 -5.38 -7.29 0.09
CA LEU A 73 -6.66 -6.78 -0.45
C LEU A 73 -7.39 -7.90 -1.20
N GLN A 74 -8.72 -7.93 -1.12
CA GLN A 74 -9.52 -8.94 -1.80
C GLN A 74 -9.57 -8.72 -3.32
N GLY A 75 -9.43 -9.81 -4.08
CA GLY A 75 -9.43 -9.79 -5.55
C GLY A 75 -8.07 -9.46 -6.16
N ASP A 76 -8.02 -9.44 -7.49
CA ASP A 76 -6.88 -8.88 -8.25
C ASP A 76 -7.08 -7.38 -8.39
N GLN A 77 -6.28 -6.60 -7.68
CA GLN A 77 -6.32 -5.14 -7.62
C GLN A 77 -4.98 -4.53 -8.06
N ARG A 78 -4.09 -5.31 -8.70
CA ARG A 78 -2.70 -4.91 -8.97
C ARG A 78 -2.61 -3.55 -9.66
N ASP A 79 -3.40 -3.33 -10.70
CA ASP A 79 -3.38 -2.08 -11.47
C ASP A 79 -3.85 -0.87 -10.65
N ARG A 80 -4.93 -1.03 -9.88
CA ARG A 80 -5.47 0.06 -9.04
C ARG A 80 -4.54 0.40 -7.89
N VAL A 81 -3.99 -0.62 -7.24
CA VAL A 81 -3.04 -0.46 -6.13
C VAL A 81 -1.76 0.20 -6.62
N LYS A 82 -1.22 -0.26 -7.75
CA LYS A 82 -0.04 0.34 -8.38
C LYS A 82 -0.23 1.84 -8.59
N LYS A 83 -1.32 2.21 -9.27
CA LYS A 83 -1.63 3.62 -9.54
C LYS A 83 -1.69 4.46 -8.26
N VAL A 84 -2.38 3.98 -7.23
CA VAL A 84 -2.50 4.72 -5.96
C VAL A 84 -1.15 4.89 -5.26
N LEU A 85 -0.31 3.85 -5.25
CA LEU A 85 1.00 3.92 -4.61
C LEU A 85 1.98 4.83 -5.37
N GLU A 86 1.95 4.79 -6.71
CA GLU A 86 2.73 5.72 -7.55
C GLU A 86 2.27 7.18 -7.34
N GLU A 87 0.96 7.42 -7.23
CA GLU A 87 0.40 8.75 -6.87
C GLU A 87 0.85 9.23 -5.46
N MET A 88 1.23 8.31 -4.58
CA MET A 88 1.72 8.60 -3.23
C MET A 88 3.25 8.74 -3.14
N GLY A 89 3.95 8.62 -4.27
CA GLY A 89 5.41 8.77 -4.37
C GLY A 89 6.21 7.48 -4.17
N PHE A 90 5.56 6.32 -4.09
CA PHE A 90 6.27 5.04 -3.98
C PHE A 90 6.73 4.55 -5.35
N LYS A 91 7.93 3.97 -5.41
CA LYS A 91 8.34 3.14 -6.54
C LYS A 91 7.66 1.76 -6.42
N VAL A 92 7.00 1.32 -7.49
CA VAL A 92 6.21 0.07 -7.46
C VAL A 92 6.71 -0.95 -8.48
N GLU A 93 6.85 -2.19 -8.04
CA GLU A 93 7.15 -3.34 -8.89
C GLU A 93 6.02 -4.38 -8.85
N VAL A 94 5.66 -4.90 -10.03
CA VAL A 94 4.68 -5.97 -10.19
C VAL A 94 5.39 -7.13 -10.89
N PRO A 95 5.87 -8.15 -10.15
CA PRO A 95 6.53 -9.30 -10.74
C PRO A 95 5.61 -10.01 -11.73
N LYS A 96 6.20 -10.53 -12.81
CA LYS A 96 5.50 -11.29 -13.85
C LYS A 96 5.09 -12.68 -13.37
#